data_AF-A0A2D8L7F4-F1
#
_entry.id   AF-A0A2D8L7F4-F1
#
_cell.length_a   1.000
_cell.length_b   1.000
_cell.length_c   1.000
_cell.angle_alpha   90.00
_cell.angle_beta   90.00
_cell.angle_gamma   90.00
#
_symmetry.space_group_name_H-M   'P 1'
#
loop_
_entity.id
_entity.type
_entity.pdbx_description
1 polymer ?
#
loop_
_entity_poly.entity_id
_entity_poly.type
_entity_poly.pdbx_seq_one_letter_code
_entity_poly.pdbx_strand_id
1 'polypeptide(L)'
;AGVPMDQQPVDSVFPAMAQAIIASDDTIEERPEVVQGFVDAVLRAVRDISDDPASAAAQYVALVPQHSENLAGIEAVMRAYAELIYPEGENQPLGAFDPERIKAVQDFYVEAGIVRNAVPVEELYTNEFIK
;
A
#
# COMPACT_ATOMS: atom_id res chain seq x y z
N ALA A 1 18.49 -8.56 28.71
CA ALA A 1 17.38 -7.68 29.14
C ALA A 1 16.61 -7.29 27.89
N GLY A 2 15.28 -7.33 27.93
CA GLY A 2 14.40 -6.95 26.83
C GLY A 2 13.02 -6.67 27.40
N VAL A 3 12.34 -5.67 26.85
CA VAL A 3 10.93 -5.39 27.17
C VAL A 3 10.08 -6.34 26.33
N PRO A 4 9.09 -7.04 26.91
CA PRO A 4 8.12 -7.82 26.14
C PRO A 4 7.41 -6.91 25.13
N MET A 5 7.37 -7.31 23.86
CA MET A 5 6.61 -6.63 22.82
C MET A 5 5.44 -7.49 22.38
N ASP A 6 4.29 -6.86 22.24
CA ASP A 6 3.08 -7.41 21.63
C ASP A 6 2.84 -6.74 20.27
N GLN A 7 2.21 -7.46 19.35
CA GLN A 7 1.79 -6.96 18.04
C GLN A 7 0.27 -7.02 17.95
N GLN A 8 -0.35 -5.95 17.44
CA GLN A 8 -1.79 -5.91 17.18
C GLN A 8 -2.03 -5.35 15.77
N PRO A 9 -3.06 -5.83 15.06
CA PRO A 9 -3.51 -5.23 13.81
C PRO A 9 -3.86 -3.74 14.02
N VAL A 10 -3.31 -2.86 13.19
CA VAL A 10 -3.51 -1.40 13.33
C VAL A 10 -4.96 -0.97 13.10
N ASP A 11 -5.67 -1.68 12.25
CA ASP A 11 -7.09 -1.53 11.95
C ASP A 11 -8.00 -1.73 13.18
N SER A 12 -7.51 -2.41 14.23
CA SER A 12 -8.23 -2.51 15.51
C SER A 12 -8.28 -1.21 16.32
N VAL A 13 -7.40 -0.24 16.01
CA VAL A 13 -7.29 1.03 16.75
C VAL A 13 -7.41 2.28 15.87
N PHE A 14 -7.09 2.16 14.58
CA PHE A 14 -7.10 3.24 13.63
C PHE A 14 -7.48 2.66 12.26
N PRO A 15 -8.44 3.23 11.51
CA PRO A 15 -8.81 2.72 10.17
C PRO A 15 -7.65 2.95 9.18
N ALA A 16 -6.57 2.19 9.30
CA ALA A 16 -5.35 2.42 8.58
C ALA A 16 -5.52 2.09 7.10
N MET A 17 -4.95 2.94 6.26
CA MET A 17 -4.70 2.62 4.87
C MET A 17 -3.23 2.27 4.70
N ALA A 18 -2.96 1.33 3.81
CA ALA A 18 -1.61 1.07 3.35
C ALA A 18 -1.13 2.23 2.47
N GLN A 19 0.03 2.03 1.84
CA GLN A 19 0.61 3.04 0.97
C GLN A 19 -0.26 3.24 -0.28
N ALA A 20 -0.28 4.47 -0.79
CA ALA A 20 -1.02 4.85 -1.99
C ALA A 20 -0.06 5.35 -3.08
N ILE A 21 -0.41 5.10 -4.34
CA ILE A 21 0.15 5.82 -5.48
C ILE A 21 -0.64 7.12 -5.62
N ILE A 22 0.06 8.25 -5.71
CA ILE A 22 -0.54 9.56 -5.89
C ILE A 22 -0.04 10.15 -7.20
N ALA A 23 -0.97 10.62 -8.03
CA ALA A 23 -0.71 11.39 -9.25
C ALA A 23 -1.56 12.66 -9.24
N SER A 24 -1.16 13.69 -9.98
CA SER A 24 -2.00 14.88 -10.15
C SER A 24 -3.17 14.60 -11.09
N ASP A 25 -4.29 15.30 -10.90
CA ASP A 25 -5.45 15.25 -11.79
C ASP A 25 -5.04 15.49 -13.25
N ASP A 26 -4.23 16.53 -13.51
CA ASP A 26 -3.67 16.80 -14.85
C ASP A 26 -2.92 15.58 -15.45
N THR A 27 -2.18 14.83 -14.64
CA THR A 27 -1.43 13.66 -15.13
C THR A 27 -2.36 12.50 -15.44
N ILE A 28 -3.39 12.30 -14.62
CA ILE A 28 -4.43 11.28 -14.81
C ILE A 28 -5.21 11.56 -16.09
N GLU A 29 -5.61 12.82 -16.31
CA GLU A 29 -6.40 13.24 -17.46
C GLU A 29 -5.58 13.29 -18.76
N GLU A 30 -4.39 13.90 -18.74
CA GLU A 30 -3.61 14.16 -19.96
C GLU A 30 -2.73 12.98 -20.37
N ARG A 31 -2.36 12.09 -19.44
CA ARG A 31 -1.43 10.97 -19.68
C ARG A 31 -1.91 9.66 -19.03
N PRO A 32 -3.15 9.23 -19.26
CA PRO A 32 -3.72 8.04 -18.62
C PRO A 32 -2.93 6.76 -18.94
N GLU A 33 -2.29 6.67 -20.11
CA GLU A 33 -1.45 5.54 -20.47
C GLU A 33 -0.17 5.42 -19.63
N VAL A 34 0.38 6.55 -19.20
CA VAL A 34 1.55 6.58 -18.30
C VAL A 34 1.12 6.13 -16.90
N VAL A 35 -0.02 6.62 -16.42
CA VAL A 35 -0.57 6.21 -15.12
C VAL A 35 -0.88 4.72 -15.13
N GLN A 36 -1.59 4.23 -16.15
CA GLN A 36 -1.88 2.80 -16.29
C GLN A 36 -0.61 1.95 -16.32
N GLY A 37 0.39 2.34 -17.12
CA GLY A 37 1.65 1.60 -17.21
C GLY A 37 2.42 1.56 -15.90
N PHE A 38 2.39 2.65 -15.13
CA PHE A 38 3.01 2.71 -13.81
C PHE A 38 2.27 1.82 -12.80
N VAL A 39 0.94 1.91 -12.73
CA VAL A 39 0.11 1.06 -11.87
C VAL A 39 0.32 -0.41 -12.20
N ASP A 40 0.25 -0.80 -13.48
CA ASP A 40 0.47 -2.18 -13.94
C ASP A 40 1.85 -2.70 -13.52
N ALA A 41 2.90 -1.87 -13.63
CA ALA A 41 4.26 -2.24 -13.22
C ALA A 41 4.40 -2.43 -11.71
N VAL A 42 3.79 -1.56 -10.91
CA VAL A 42 3.83 -1.67 -9.44
C VAL A 42 3.06 -2.89 -8.96
N LEU A 43 1.85 -3.13 -9.48
CA LEU A 43 1.04 -4.30 -9.12
C LEU A 43 1.76 -5.61 -9.50
N ARG A 44 2.42 -5.64 -10.65
CA ARG A 44 3.30 -6.77 -11.02
C ARG A 44 4.43 -6.96 -10.02
N ALA A 45 5.12 -5.89 -9.62
CA ALA A 45 6.21 -5.99 -8.66
C ALA A 45 5.74 -6.52 -7.29
N VAL A 46 4.55 -6.13 -6.83
CA VAL A 46 3.98 -6.65 -5.58
C VAL A 46 3.64 -8.13 -5.70
N ARG A 47 3.15 -8.60 -6.87
CA ARG A 47 2.96 -10.04 -7.13
C ARG A 47 4.29 -10.79 -7.16
N ASP A 48 5.31 -10.25 -7.85
CA ASP A 48 6.65 -10.85 -7.89
C ASP A 48 7.26 -10.96 -6.47
N ILE A 49 7.05 -9.94 -5.61
CA ILE A 49 7.44 -9.98 -4.19
C ILE A 49 6.67 -11.06 -3.43
N SER A 50 5.37 -11.21 -3.70
CA SER A 50 4.52 -12.19 -3.03
C SER A 50 4.87 -13.63 -3.42
N ASP A 51 5.23 -13.85 -4.69
CA ASP A 51 5.62 -15.15 -5.22
C ASP A 51 7.01 -15.58 -4.70
N ASP A 52 7.97 -14.67 -4.62
CA ASP A 52 9.32 -14.95 -4.12
C ASP A 52 9.94 -13.77 -3.33
N PRO A 53 9.59 -13.64 -2.02
CA PRO A 53 10.12 -12.58 -1.17
C PRO A 53 11.65 -12.62 -1.02
N ALA A 54 12.26 -13.80 -1.12
CA ALA A 54 13.70 -13.97 -0.96
C ALA A 54 14.46 -13.44 -2.18
N SER A 55 13.99 -13.77 -3.38
CA SER A 55 14.53 -13.20 -4.63
C SER A 55 14.35 -11.68 -4.67
N ALA A 56 13.16 -11.18 -4.28
CA ALA A 56 12.92 -9.74 -4.22
C ALA A 56 13.86 -9.02 -3.24
N ALA A 57 14.12 -9.61 -2.05
CA ALA A 57 15.07 -9.07 -1.09
C ALA A 57 16.51 -9.03 -1.63
N ALA A 58 16.94 -10.09 -2.32
CA ALA A 58 18.27 -10.15 -2.95
C ALA A 58 18.42 -9.08 -4.04
N GLN A 59 17.41 -8.88 -4.88
CA GLN A 59 17.40 -7.84 -5.92
C GLN A 59 17.43 -6.43 -5.31
N TYR A 60 16.65 -6.20 -4.26
CA TYR A 60 16.65 -4.92 -3.54
C TYR A 60 18.03 -4.60 -2.94
N VAL A 61 18.65 -5.57 -2.26
CA VAL A 61 19.99 -5.39 -1.66
C VAL A 61 21.07 -5.13 -2.72
N ALA A 62 20.95 -5.73 -3.91
CA ALA A 62 21.87 -5.45 -5.01
C ALA A 62 21.76 -4.00 -5.52
N LEU A 63 20.56 -3.41 -5.48
CA LEU A 63 20.31 -2.01 -5.83
C LEU A 63 20.64 -1.04 -4.70
N VAL A 64 20.53 -1.48 -3.44
CA VAL A 64 20.74 -0.66 -2.25
C VAL A 64 21.80 -1.32 -1.33
N PRO A 65 23.10 -1.27 -1.72
CA PRO A 65 24.15 -2.07 -1.07
C PRO A 65 24.36 -1.80 0.42
N GLN A 66 23.89 -0.64 0.91
CA GLN A 66 23.92 -0.29 2.34
C GLN A 66 23.10 -1.25 3.22
N HIS A 67 22.20 -2.04 2.62
CA HIS A 67 21.40 -3.06 3.32
C HIS A 67 21.97 -4.48 3.19
N SER A 68 23.15 -4.65 2.60
CA SER A 68 23.76 -5.97 2.35
C SER A 68 24.00 -6.82 3.60
N GLU A 69 24.35 -6.19 4.72
CA GLU A 69 24.53 -6.89 6.00
C GLU A 69 23.21 -7.35 6.64
N ASN A 70 22.06 -6.88 6.14
CA ASN A 70 20.73 -7.16 6.70
C ASN A 70 19.79 -7.85 5.69
N LEU A 71 20.30 -8.71 4.82
CA LEU A 71 19.48 -9.42 3.83
C LEU A 71 18.31 -10.17 4.47
N ALA A 72 18.54 -10.87 5.58
CA ALA A 72 17.49 -11.62 6.29
C ALA A 72 16.39 -10.70 6.84
N GLY A 73 16.73 -9.51 7.32
CA GLY A 73 15.75 -8.51 7.75
C GLY A 73 14.95 -7.94 6.59
N ILE A 74 15.58 -7.68 5.44
CA ILE A 74 14.88 -7.24 4.23
C ILE A 74 13.93 -8.32 3.73
N GLU A 75 14.35 -9.59 3.71
CA GLU A 75 13.45 -10.70 3.35
C GLU A 75 12.25 -10.78 4.29
N ALA A 76 12.46 -10.64 5.60
CA ALA A 76 11.35 -10.62 6.56
C ALA A 76 10.36 -9.47 6.29
N VAL A 77 10.85 -8.30 5.88
CA VAL A 77 10.01 -7.16 5.47
C VAL A 77 9.23 -7.47 4.18
N MET A 78 9.90 -8.02 3.15
CA MET A 78 9.23 -8.40 1.89
C MET A 78 8.13 -9.44 2.13
N ARG A 79 8.40 -10.43 2.99
CA ARG A 79 7.43 -11.43 3.40
C ARG A 79 6.25 -10.80 4.15
N ALA A 80 6.50 -9.86 5.06
CA ALA A 80 5.44 -9.15 5.77
C ALA A 80 4.56 -8.34 4.80
N TYR A 81 5.13 -7.73 3.75
CA TYR A 81 4.33 -7.06 2.73
C TYR A 81 3.39 -8.02 2.00
N ALA A 82 3.88 -9.20 1.60
CA ALA A 82 3.10 -10.22 0.91
C ALA A 82 1.98 -10.81 1.79
N GLU A 83 2.30 -11.11 3.05
CA GLU A 83 1.40 -11.88 3.92
C GLU A 83 0.43 -11.00 4.73
N LEU A 84 0.84 -9.77 5.09
CA LEU A 84 0.10 -8.95 6.06
C LEU A 84 -0.45 -7.64 5.49
N ILE A 85 0.21 -7.05 4.49
CA ILE A 85 -0.11 -5.69 4.03
C ILE A 85 -0.87 -5.70 2.70
N TYR A 86 -0.43 -6.51 1.75
CA TYR A 86 -0.99 -6.55 0.39
C TYR A 86 -1.55 -7.93 -0.04
N PRO A 87 -2.21 -8.72 0.83
CA PRO A 87 -2.82 -9.97 0.37
C PRO A 87 -3.99 -9.69 -0.57
N GLU A 88 -4.03 -10.40 -1.70
CA GLU A 88 -5.22 -10.44 -2.57
C GLU A 88 -6.33 -11.27 -1.90
N GLY A 89 -7.59 -10.81 -2.01
CA GLY A 89 -8.75 -11.48 -1.43
C GLY A 89 -9.97 -11.45 -2.35
N GLU A 90 -10.96 -12.30 -2.07
CA GLU A 90 -12.16 -12.50 -2.92
C GLU A 90 -12.93 -11.21 -3.23
N ASN A 91 -12.87 -10.20 -2.35
CA ASN A 91 -13.48 -8.89 -2.54
C ASN A 91 -12.48 -7.73 -2.37
N GLN A 92 -11.19 -8.01 -2.53
CA GLN A 92 -10.11 -7.03 -2.37
C GLN A 92 -9.03 -7.30 -3.43
N PRO A 93 -9.26 -6.88 -4.69
CA PRO A 93 -8.24 -6.98 -5.71
C PRO A 93 -7.04 -6.09 -5.35
N LEU A 94 -5.84 -6.56 -5.70
CA LEU A 94 -4.61 -5.84 -5.39
C LEU A 94 -4.64 -4.42 -5.95
N GLY A 95 -4.36 -3.44 -5.09
CA GLY A 95 -4.27 -2.03 -5.46
C GLY A 95 -5.60 -1.27 -5.51
N ALA A 96 -6.74 -1.94 -5.35
CA ALA A 96 -8.02 -1.24 -5.29
C ALA A 96 -8.23 -0.53 -3.95
N PHE A 97 -8.78 0.68 -4.03
CA PHE A 97 -9.36 1.37 -2.90
C PHE A 97 -10.76 0.84 -2.59
N ASP A 98 -11.04 0.68 -1.31
CA ASP A 98 -12.36 0.37 -0.77
C ASP A 98 -13.06 1.67 -0.32
N PRO A 99 -14.15 2.11 -0.98
CA PRO A 99 -14.86 3.33 -0.61
C PRO A 99 -15.37 3.35 0.83
N GLU A 100 -15.75 2.19 1.41
CA GLU A 100 -16.19 2.14 2.80
C GLU A 100 -15.02 2.46 3.75
N ARG A 101 -13.83 1.97 3.43
CA ARG A 101 -12.60 2.28 4.18
C ARG A 101 -12.20 3.75 4.04
N ILE A 102 -12.22 4.30 2.83
CA ILE A 102 -11.94 5.74 2.61
C ILE A 102 -12.90 6.60 3.43
N LYS A 103 -14.20 6.25 3.40
CA LYS A 103 -15.22 6.93 4.18
C LYS A 103 -14.91 6.88 5.68
N ALA A 104 -14.59 5.70 6.22
CA ALA A 104 -14.28 5.53 7.63
C ALA A 104 -13.07 6.38 8.08
N VAL A 105 -12.03 6.47 7.24
CA VAL A 105 -10.87 7.33 7.49
C VAL A 105 -11.26 8.80 7.51
N GLN A 106 -12.03 9.26 6.52
CA GLN A 106 -12.48 10.65 6.45
C GLN A 106 -13.32 11.01 7.68
N ASP A 107 -14.30 10.18 8.03
CA ASP A 107 -15.18 10.40 9.19
C ASP A 107 -14.35 10.52 10.48
N PHE A 108 -13.38 9.61 10.67
CA PHE A 108 -12.45 9.65 11.79
C PHE A 108 -11.65 10.98 11.83
N TYR A 109 -11.12 11.44 10.70
CA TYR A 109 -10.37 12.70 10.64
C TYR A 109 -11.23 13.94 10.86
N VAL A 110 -12.50 13.93 10.41
CA VAL A 110 -13.45 15.03 10.67
C VAL A 110 -13.81 15.07 12.15
N GLU A 111 -14.15 13.93 12.75
CA GLU A 111 -14.49 13.83 14.18
C GLU A 111 -13.32 14.26 15.08
N ALA A 112 -12.10 13.86 14.70
CA ALA A 112 -10.88 14.25 15.41
C ALA A 112 -10.46 15.72 15.18
N GLY A 113 -11.12 16.45 14.28
CA GLY A 113 -10.78 17.84 13.93
C GLY A 113 -9.45 17.98 13.16
N ILE A 114 -8.96 16.90 12.56
CA ILE A 114 -7.74 16.89 11.74
C ILE A 114 -8.02 17.55 10.38
N VAL A 115 -9.17 17.23 9.79
CA VAL A 115 -9.69 17.89 8.58
C VAL A 115 -10.96 18.66 8.93
N ARG A 116 -11.21 19.77 8.20
CA ARG A 116 -12.30 20.68 8.53
C ARG A 116 -13.66 20.22 8.01
N ASN A 117 -13.69 19.62 6.82
CA ASN A 117 -14.91 19.22 6.13
C ASN A 117 -14.68 17.89 5.42
N ALA A 118 -15.75 17.09 5.32
CA ALA A 118 -15.81 15.97 4.41
C ALA A 118 -15.99 16.44 2.96
N VAL A 119 -15.47 15.67 2.01
CA VAL A 119 -15.75 15.78 0.58
C VAL A 119 -16.39 14.47 0.07
N PRO A 120 -16.99 14.46 -1.13
CA PRO A 120 -17.44 13.21 -1.75
C PRO A 120 -16.29 12.20 -1.82
N VAL A 121 -16.56 10.96 -1.38
CA VAL A 121 -15.51 9.92 -1.23
C VAL A 121 -14.95 9.52 -2.59
N GLU A 122 -15.78 9.60 -3.62
CA GLU A 122 -15.45 9.30 -5.01
C GLU A 122 -14.49 10.32 -5.63
N GLU A 123 -14.33 11.51 -5.01
CA GLU A 123 -13.34 12.50 -5.43
C GLU A 123 -11.95 12.25 -4.81
N LEU A 124 -11.83 11.31 -3.86
CA LEU A 124 -10.59 11.06 -3.11
C LEU A 124 -9.70 9.97 -3.73
N TYR A 125 -10.22 9.18 -4.67
CA TYR A 125 -9.48 8.09 -5.31
C TYR A 125 -10.09 7.71 -6.67
N THR A 126 -9.36 6.94 -7.48
CA THR A 126 -9.90 6.24 -8.65
C THR A 126 -9.40 4.80 -8.68
N ASN A 127 -10.27 3.87 -9.08
CA ASN A 127 -9.92 2.46 -9.33
C ASN A 127 -9.87 2.14 -10.83
N GLU A 128 -9.99 3.14 -11.72
CA GLU A 128 -10.04 2.94 -13.18
C GLU A 128 -8.78 2.26 -13.75
N PHE A 129 -7.66 2.36 -13.04
CA PHE A 129 -6.38 1.77 -13.43
C PHE A 129 -6.13 0.37 -12.84
N ILE A 130 -7.06 -0.16 -12.05
CA ILE A 130 -6.96 -1.51 -11.46
C ILE A 130 -7.69 -2.50 -12.38
N LYS A 131 -6.96 -3.52 -12.84
CA LYS A 131 -7.43 -4.53 -13.80
C LYS A 131 -7.44 -5.94 -13.21
#